data_AF-A0A1G0YSU7-F1
#
_entry.id   AF-A0A1G0YSU7-F1
#
_cell.length_a   1.000
_cell.length_b   1.000
_cell.length_c   1.000
_cell.angle_alpha   90.00
_cell.angle_beta   90.00
_cell.angle_gamma   90.00
#
_symmetry.space_group_name_H-M   'P 1'
#
loop_
_entity.id
_entity.type
_entity.pdbx_description
1 polymer ?
#
loop_
_entity_poly.entity_id
_entity_poly.type
_entity_poly.pdbx_seq_one_letter_code
_entity_poly.pdbx_strand_id
1 'polypeptide(L)'
;MNLQTIKSMNGQVEYVLLPIATFNALRYEITEQLKHSKGNEDYESFNPADYVDNPIVLARITAGITQEELAKLMGVTQAYVSKIENQGKVSVKLLNKVYEALIKK
;
A
#
# COMPACT_ATOMS: atom_id res chain seq x y z
N MET A 1 0.66 -30.59 -1.55
CA MET A 1 -0.18 -29.57 -0.87
C MET A 1 -1.59 -29.75 -1.41
N ASN A 2 -2.58 -30.03 -0.56
CA ASN A 2 -3.97 -30.22 -1.00
C ASN A 2 -4.68 -28.85 -0.93
N LEU A 3 -4.87 -28.22 -2.09
CA LEU A 3 -5.48 -26.91 -2.19
C LEU A 3 -7.00 -27.07 -2.29
N GLN A 4 -7.73 -26.46 -1.34
CA GLN A 4 -9.18 -26.41 -1.42
C GLN A 4 -9.58 -25.35 -2.45
N THR A 5 -10.46 -25.71 -3.37
CA THR A 5 -10.91 -24.83 -4.45
C THR A 5 -12.41 -24.58 -4.37
N ILE A 6 -12.84 -23.35 -4.61
CA ILE A 6 -14.24 -22.98 -4.79
C ILE A 6 -14.51 -22.89 -6.28
N LYS A 7 -15.57 -23.57 -6.73
CA LYS A 7 -15.96 -23.63 -8.14
C LYS A 7 -17.16 -22.73 -8.39
N SER A 8 -17.20 -22.14 -9.58
CA SER A 8 -18.35 -21.45 -10.15
C SER A 8 -19.54 -22.40 -10.33
N MET A 9 -20.72 -21.84 -10.63
CA MET A 9 -21.91 -22.61 -11.00
C MET A 9 -21.71 -23.45 -12.27
N ASN A 10 -20.78 -23.05 -13.15
CA ASN A 10 -20.41 -23.79 -14.35
C ASN A 10 -19.34 -24.89 -14.10
N GLY A 11 -18.88 -25.06 -12.85
CA GLY A 11 -17.88 -26.06 -12.45
C GLY A 11 -16.42 -25.66 -12.65
N GLN A 12 -16.14 -24.46 -13.18
CA GLN A 12 -14.78 -23.92 -13.28
C GLN A 12 -14.26 -23.49 -11.91
N VAL A 13 -12.97 -23.70 -11.64
CA VAL A 13 -12.34 -23.23 -10.40
C VAL A 13 -12.18 -21.72 -10.47
N GLU A 14 -12.84 -21.00 -9.58
CA GLU A 14 -12.75 -19.54 -9.48
C GLU A 14 -11.78 -19.10 -8.37
N TYR A 15 -11.78 -19.80 -7.23
CA TYR A 15 -10.96 -19.42 -6.08
C TYR A 15 -10.21 -20.61 -5.50
N VAL A 16 -9.06 -20.32 -4.88
CA VAL A 16 -8.27 -21.28 -4.11
C VAL A 16 -8.05 -20.76 -2.69
N LEU A 17 -8.20 -21.64 -1.70
CA LEU A 17 -7.95 -21.31 -0.30
C LEU A 17 -6.49 -21.55 0.04
N LEU A 18 -5.83 -20.51 0.54
CA LEU A 18 -4.44 -20.55 0.97
C LEU A 18 -4.35 -20.33 2.49
N PRO A 19 -3.57 -21.14 3.23
CA PRO A 19 -3.17 -20.79 4.58
C PRO A 19 -2.50 -19.42 4.61
N ILE A 20 -2.76 -18.63 5.67
CA ILE A 20 -2.30 -17.23 5.74
C ILE A 20 -0.77 -17.09 5.61
N ALA A 21 -0.02 -18.05 6.17
CA ALA A 21 1.44 -18.09 6.05
C ALA A 21 1.89 -18.25 4.59
N THR A 22 1.23 -19.14 3.84
CA THR A 22 1.51 -19.36 2.42
C THR A 22 1.14 -18.14 1.59
N PHE A 23 -0.03 -17.53 1.85
CA PHE A 23 -0.43 -16.30 1.18
C PHE A 23 0.60 -15.19 1.40
N ASN A 24 1.01 -14.94 2.64
CA ASN A 24 1.99 -13.90 2.94
C ASN A 24 3.35 -14.17 2.26
N ALA A 25 3.78 -15.43 2.18
CA ALA A 25 5.02 -15.80 1.51
C ALA A 25 4.96 -15.56 -0.01
N LEU A 26 3.80 -15.79 -0.64
CA LEU A 26 3.60 -15.66 -2.09
C LEU A 26 3.00 -14.32 -2.53
N ARG A 27 2.62 -13.45 -1.58
CA ARG A 27 1.86 -12.22 -1.83
C ARG A 27 2.50 -11.34 -2.90
N TYR A 28 3.82 -11.19 -2.85
CA TYR A 28 4.55 -10.36 -3.81
C TYR A 28 4.41 -10.90 -5.24
N GLU A 29 4.70 -12.19 -5.43
CA GLU A 29 4.61 -12.85 -6.74
C GLU A 29 3.19 -12.86 -7.30
N ILE A 30 2.19 -13.15 -6.45
CA ILE A 30 0.76 -13.06 -6.81
C ILE A 30 0.43 -11.64 -7.29
N THR A 31 0.86 -10.62 -6.55
CA THR A 31 0.59 -9.20 -6.88
C THR A 31 1.25 -8.80 -8.20
N GLU A 32 2.49 -9.20 -8.43
CA GLU A 32 3.20 -8.90 -9.68
C GLU A 32 2.54 -9.59 -10.88
N GLN A 33 2.13 -10.85 -10.76
CA GLN A 33 1.41 -11.54 -11.84
C GLN A 33 0.06 -10.87 -12.15
N LEU A 34 -0.67 -10.42 -11.13
CA LEU A 34 -1.95 -9.71 -11.31
C LEU A 34 -1.79 -8.37 -12.04
N LYS A 35 -0.70 -7.63 -11.81
CA LYS A 35 -0.41 -6.39 -12.55
C LYS A 35 -0.24 -6.63 -14.05
N HIS A 36 0.27 -7.79 -14.44
CA HIS A 36 0.50 -8.17 -15.83
C HIS A 36 -0.73 -8.81 -16.49
N SER A 37 -1.65 -9.39 -15.71
CA SER A 37 -2.93 -9.90 -16.21
C SER A 37 -3.93 -8.75 -16.41
N LYS A 38 -3.63 -7.84 -17.36
CA LYS A 38 -4.59 -6.87 -17.88
C LYS A 38 -5.70 -7.60 -18.63
N GLY A 39 -6.73 -8.04 -17.91
CA GLY A 39 -7.86 -8.74 -18.54
C GLY A 39 -9.06 -9.02 -17.63
N ASN A 40 -8.94 -8.85 -16.32
CA ASN A 40 -10.10 -8.90 -15.43
C ASN A 40 -10.52 -7.48 -15.09
N GLU A 41 -11.67 -7.06 -15.63
CA GLU A 41 -12.34 -5.79 -15.32
C GLU A 41 -12.61 -5.62 -13.82
N ASP A 42 -12.55 -6.71 -13.05
CA ASP A 42 -12.80 -6.73 -11.61
C ASP A 42 -11.58 -6.37 -10.74
N TYR A 43 -10.35 -6.32 -11.29
CA TYR A 43 -9.16 -5.96 -10.52
C TYR A 43 -8.65 -4.56 -10.89
N GLU A 44 -9.21 -3.54 -10.23
CA GLU A 44 -8.67 -2.19 -10.30
C GLU A 44 -7.39 -2.08 -9.47
N SER A 45 -6.31 -1.64 -10.09
CA SER A 45 -5.06 -1.35 -9.40
C SER A 45 -5.28 -0.17 -8.45
N PHE A 46 -5.32 -0.43 -7.14
CA PHE A 46 -5.39 0.62 -6.14
C PHE A 46 -4.13 1.51 -6.22
N ASN A 47 -4.27 2.69 -6.82
CA ASN A 47 -3.25 3.71 -6.84
C ASN A 47 -3.59 4.76 -5.76
N PRO A 48 -2.80 4.85 -4.67
CA PRO A 48 -3.06 5.80 -3.60
C PRO A 48 -3.15 7.26 -4.09
N ALA A 49 -2.47 7.60 -5.19
CA ALA A 49 -2.52 8.95 -5.76
C ALA A 49 -3.92 9.35 -6.24
N ASP A 50 -4.81 8.40 -6.49
CA ASP A 50 -6.18 8.66 -6.95
C ASP A 50 -7.11 9.08 -5.79
N TYR A 51 -6.67 8.88 -4.54
CA TYR A 51 -7.49 9.09 -3.34
C TYR A 51 -6.84 10.01 -2.30
N VAL A 52 -5.60 10.44 -2.54
CA VAL A 52 -4.78 11.16 -1.56
C VAL A 52 -4.24 12.45 -2.16
N ASP A 53 -4.85 13.56 -1.77
CA ASP A 53 -4.42 14.89 -2.20
C ASP A 53 -3.12 15.35 -1.53
N ASN A 54 -2.86 14.86 -0.31
CA ASN A 54 -1.69 15.30 0.45
C ASN A 54 -0.43 14.53 0.01
N PRO A 55 0.59 15.22 -0.53
CA PRO A 55 1.80 14.55 -1.02
C PRO A 55 2.61 13.87 0.08
N ILE A 56 2.48 14.29 1.34
CA ILE A 56 3.12 13.63 2.49
C ILE A 56 2.48 12.27 2.76
N VAL A 57 1.14 12.23 2.76
CA VAL A 57 0.37 10.98 2.94
C VAL A 57 0.70 10.01 1.81
N LEU A 58 0.74 10.51 0.58
CA LEU A 58 1.10 9.72 -0.59
C LEU A 58 2.50 9.14 -0.44
N ALA A 59 3.51 9.97 -0.14
CA ALA A 59 4.89 9.51 0.07
C ALA A 59 5.00 8.46 1.18
N ARG A 60 4.26 8.63 2.29
CA ARG A 60 4.23 7.68 3.40
C ARG A 60 3.64 6.32 2.99
N ILE A 61 2.49 6.33 2.30
CA ILE A 61 1.82 5.11 1.84
C ILE A 61 2.68 4.40 0.80
N THR A 62 3.26 5.13 -0.15
CA THR A 62 4.19 4.56 -1.14
C THR A 62 5.44 3.96 -0.48
N ALA A 63 5.94 4.57 0.60
CA ALA A 63 7.04 4.01 1.39
C ALA A 63 6.64 2.85 2.32
N GLY A 64 5.33 2.53 2.41
CA GLY A 64 4.80 1.43 3.21
C GLY A 64 5.00 1.57 4.71
N ILE A 65 5.03 2.80 5.24
CA ILE A 65 5.23 3.06 6.67
C ILE A 65 4.00 3.68 7.35
N THR A 66 3.93 3.52 8.67
CA THR A 66 2.93 4.12 9.55
C THR A 66 3.28 5.58 9.87
N GLN A 67 2.29 6.33 10.39
CA GLN A 67 2.51 7.70 10.86
C GLN A 67 3.51 7.75 12.03
N GLU A 68 3.50 6.74 12.91
CA GLU A 68 4.44 6.64 14.03
C GLU A 68 5.87 6.43 13.57
N GLU A 69 6.08 5.57 12.56
CA GLU A 69 7.40 5.35 11.98
C GLU A 69 7.91 6.60 11.27
N LEU A 70 7.06 7.29 10.51
CA LEU A 70 7.43 8.58 9.90
C LEU A 70 7.80 9.61 10.98
N ALA A 71 7.05 9.66 12.08
CA ALA A 71 7.33 10.56 13.20
C ALA A 71 8.71 10.27 13.82
N LYS A 72 9.05 8.99 14.01
CA LYS A 72 10.37 8.55 14.49
C LYS A 72 11.49 8.97 13.53
N LEU A 73 11.33 8.73 12.23
CA LEU A 73 12.32 9.11 11.20
C LEU A 73 12.54 10.62 11.15
N MET A 74 11.48 11.41 11.34
CA MET A 74 11.54 12.87 11.33
C MET A 74 11.96 13.49 12.67
N GLY A 75 12.04 12.71 13.75
CA GLY A 75 12.30 13.20 15.10
C GLY A 75 11.20 14.12 15.64
N VAL A 76 9.94 13.85 15.28
CA VAL A 76 8.76 14.64 15.68
C VAL A 76 7.71 13.75 16.35
N THR A 77 6.62 14.34 16.85
CA THR A 77 5.52 13.57 17.43
C THR A 77 4.57 13.03 16.36
N GLN A 78 3.90 11.91 16.62
CA GLN A 78 2.87 11.37 15.73
C GLN A 78 1.70 12.36 15.53
N ALA A 79 1.35 13.14 16.56
CA ALA A 79 0.36 14.22 16.44
C ALA A 79 0.79 15.31 15.43
N TYR A 80 2.08 15.61 15.35
CA TYR A 80 2.61 16.54 14.34
C TYR A 80 2.48 15.95 12.93
N VAL A 81 2.80 14.67 12.73
CA VAL A 81 2.60 13.97 11.45
C VAL A 81 1.12 13.97 11.05
N SER A 82 0.22 13.64 11.96
CA SER A 82 -1.22 13.70 11.71
C SER A 82 -1.68 15.11 11.31
N LYS A 83 -1.15 16.16 11.97
CA LYS A 83 -1.47 17.55 11.60
C LYS A 83 -1.03 17.88 10.18
N ILE A 84 0.19 17.53 9.78
CA ILE A 84 0.71 17.87 8.44
C ILE A 84 0.06 17.02 7.33
N GLU A 85 -0.38 15.81 7.64
CA GLU A 85 -1.14 14.95 6.73
C GLU A 85 -2.58 15.45 6.50
N ASN A 86 -3.18 16.09 7.51
CA ASN A 86 -4.53 16.68 7.40
C ASN A 86 -4.53 18.14 6.90
N GLN A 87 -3.37 18.75 6.67
CA GLN A 87 -3.27 20.11 6.14
C GLN A 87 -3.49 20.12 4.63
N GLY A 88 -4.40 20.97 4.15
CA GLY A 88 -4.68 21.10 2.71
C GLY A 88 -3.58 21.77 1.89
N LYS A 89 -2.59 22.42 2.52
CA LYS A 89 -1.42 22.99 1.84
C LYS A 89 -0.15 22.57 2.57
N VAL A 90 0.72 21.87 1.84
CA VAL A 90 2.04 21.46 2.32
C VAL A 90 3.09 22.39 1.72
N SER A 91 3.97 22.94 2.56
CA SER A 91 5.10 23.74 2.07
C SER A 91 6.16 22.85 1.43
N VAL A 92 6.81 23.33 0.36
CA VAL A 92 7.90 22.61 -0.33
C VAL A 92 9.02 22.22 0.64
N LYS A 93 9.35 23.09 1.60
CA LYS A 93 10.36 22.83 2.64
C LYS A 93 10.00 21.63 3.50
N LEU A 94 8.73 21.50 3.88
CA LEU A 94 8.25 20.36 4.67
C LEU A 94 8.28 19.07 3.86
N LEU A 95 7.84 19.12 2.60
CA LEU A 95 7.87 17.98 1.70
C LEU A 95 9.30 17.45 1.50
N ASN A 96 10.26 18.34 1.27
CA ASN A 96 11.68 17.97 1.15
C ASN A 96 12.19 17.29 2.42
N LYS A 97 11.84 17.81 3.61
CA LYS A 97 12.25 17.20 4.88
C LYS A 97 11.69 15.79 5.07
N VAL A 98 10.44 15.57 4.67
CA VAL A 98 9.81 14.23 4.67
C VAL A 98 10.56 13.31 3.71
N TYR A 99 10.85 13.78 2.50
CA TYR A 99 11.54 12.99 1.48
C TYR A 99 12.95 12.59 1.91
N GLU A 100 13.70 13.51 2.51
CA GLU A 100 15.01 13.21 3.10
C GLU A 100 14.94 12.17 4.23
N ALA A 101 13.91 12.25 5.08
CA ALA A 101 13.71 11.28 6.16
C ALA A 101 13.37 9.89 5.62
N LEU A 102 12.66 9.81 4.50
CA LEU A 102 12.31 8.55 3.84
C LEU A 102 13.49 7.93 3.07
N ILE A 103 14.35 8.72 2.44
CA ILE A 103 15.55 8.23 1.73
C ILE A 103 16.59 7.68 2.71
N LYS A 104 16.71 8.27 3.91
CA LYS A 104 17.67 7.86 4.94
C LYS A 104 17.25 6.60 5.73
N LYS A 105 16.11 5.97 5.36
CA LYS A 105 15.58 4.77 6.00
C LYS A 105 16.52 3.57 5.87
#